data_AF-A0A1G9KDE0-F1
#
_entry.id   AF-A0A1G9KDE0-F1
#
_cell.length_a   1.000
_cell.length_b   1.000
_cell.length_c   1.000
_cell.angle_alpha   90.00
_cell.angle_beta   90.00
_cell.angle_gamma   90.00
#
_symmetry.space_group_name_H-M   'P 1'
#
loop_
_entity.id
_entity.type
_entity.pdbx_description
1 polymer ?
#
loop_
_entity_poly.entity_id
_entity_poly.type
_entity_poly.pdbx_seq_one_letter_code
_entity_poly.pdbx_strand_id
1 'polypeptide(L)'
;MSDDAEAPKPKKPRRKIAATAGDAVPPAAVPAGSAPKRRRKPPAPPAPAPRPTSLWWAAGTALVILALDQLTKWIVVHALNLPEVQAIDVIDPWLNLRMAWNQGVNFGLLSSDVEVMRWVLIAVAVVICAWVAVWLFRARPRRLAQVAAGLLIGGAVGNVIDRLAYGAVADFLNMSLPGWRNPYSFNVADIAIFAGALGLVFQPGPATPAPAPDKSRDDRRKTR
;
A
#
# COMPACT_ATOMS: atom_id res chain seq x y z
N MET A 1 57.16 -67.96 32.61
CA MET A 1 57.02 -66.57 33.10
C MET A 1 58.38 -65.93 32.96
N SER A 2 58.48 -64.93 32.08
CA SER A 2 59.27 -63.69 32.28
C SER A 2 60.78 -63.82 32.49
N ASP A 3 61.69 -63.15 31.79
CA ASP A 3 61.66 -62.14 30.75
C ASP A 3 63.04 -62.20 30.06
N ASP A 4 63.05 -61.97 28.75
CA ASP A 4 64.23 -62.04 27.88
C ASP A 4 65.21 -60.87 28.12
N ALA A 5 66.47 -61.20 28.37
CA ALA A 5 67.58 -60.26 28.29
C ALA A 5 68.84 -60.98 27.78
N GLU A 6 69.11 -60.86 26.48
CA GLU A 6 70.41 -61.25 25.91
C GLU A 6 70.77 -60.32 24.73
N ALA A 7 71.89 -59.64 24.88
CA ALA A 7 72.70 -59.06 23.80
C ALA A 7 74.15 -59.55 24.04
N PRO A 8 75.12 -59.42 23.11
CA PRO A 8 75.12 -59.20 21.66
C PRO A 8 76.03 -60.23 20.91
N LYS A 9 76.23 -60.11 19.58
CA LYS A 9 77.57 -60.14 18.91
C LYS A 9 77.53 -59.97 17.36
N PRO A 10 78.64 -59.56 16.71
CA PRO A 10 78.68 -58.85 15.42
C PRO A 10 79.13 -59.72 14.24
N LYS A 11 79.04 -59.19 13.00
CA LYS A 11 79.93 -59.53 11.86
C LYS A 11 79.91 -58.45 10.75
N LYS A 12 81.12 -58.07 10.31
CA LYS A 12 81.46 -57.09 9.24
C LYS A 12 81.23 -57.69 7.82
N PRO A 13 81.80 -57.09 6.74
CA PRO A 13 81.30 -55.97 5.92
C PRO A 13 81.00 -56.42 4.47
N ARG A 14 80.26 -55.63 3.67
CA ARG A 14 80.34 -55.73 2.21
C ARG A 14 80.42 -54.35 1.55
N ARG A 15 81.60 -54.09 1.01
CA ARG A 15 81.94 -53.04 0.05
C ARG A 15 81.61 -53.54 -1.35
N LYS A 16 81.14 -52.66 -2.25
CA LYS A 16 81.08 -52.72 -3.75
C LYS A 16 79.75 -52.09 -4.23
N ILE A 17 79.62 -51.26 -5.27
CA ILE A 17 80.43 -50.73 -6.38
C ILE A 17 79.80 -49.38 -6.79
N ALA A 18 80.59 -48.50 -7.42
CA ALA A 18 80.16 -47.25 -8.04
C ALA A 18 79.13 -47.43 -9.16
N ALA A 19 78.19 -46.50 -9.29
CA ALA A 19 77.44 -46.28 -10.54
C ALA A 19 77.22 -44.78 -10.74
N THR A 20 77.85 -44.28 -11.79
CA THR A 20 77.67 -42.98 -12.43
C THR A 20 76.28 -42.85 -13.05
N ALA A 21 75.59 -41.74 -12.78
CA ALA A 21 74.46 -41.20 -13.55
C ALA A 21 74.65 -39.67 -13.47
N GLY A 22 74.81 -38.92 -14.56
CA GLY A 22 74.02 -38.94 -15.78
C GLY A 22 73.25 -37.63 -15.78
N ASP A 23 73.73 -36.65 -16.55
CA ASP A 23 73.19 -35.28 -16.63
C ASP A 23 71.71 -35.30 -17.01
N ALA A 24 70.85 -34.87 -16.08
CA ALA A 24 69.43 -34.68 -16.32
C ALA A 24 69.20 -33.27 -16.90
N VAL A 25 68.86 -33.22 -18.20
CA VAL A 25 68.37 -32.03 -18.89
C VAL A 25 67.01 -31.63 -18.32
N PRO A 26 66.76 -30.37 -17.91
CA PRO A 26 65.45 -29.95 -17.42
C PRO A 26 64.43 -29.84 -18.59
N PRO A 27 63.15 -30.15 -18.36
CA PRO A 27 62.13 -30.07 -19.41
C PRO A 27 61.78 -28.62 -19.76
N ALA A 28 61.56 -28.40 -21.05
CA ALA A 28 61.18 -27.11 -21.64
C ALA A 28 59.85 -26.58 -21.08
N ALA A 29 59.81 -25.28 -20.77
CA ALA A 29 58.63 -24.57 -20.30
C ALA A 29 57.57 -24.45 -21.41
N VAL A 30 56.35 -24.90 -21.12
CA VAL A 30 55.17 -24.73 -21.98
C VAL A 30 54.64 -23.29 -21.79
N PRO A 31 54.36 -22.52 -22.86
CA PRO A 31 53.83 -21.17 -22.71
C PRO A 31 52.39 -21.21 -22.16
N ALA A 32 52.14 -20.38 -21.15
CA ALA A 32 50.83 -20.25 -20.53
C ALA A 32 49.80 -19.71 -21.53
N GLY A 33 48.82 -20.53 -21.90
CA GLY A 33 47.68 -20.12 -22.69
C GLY A 33 46.88 -19.01 -21.99
N SER A 34 46.63 -17.94 -22.72
CA SER A 34 45.84 -16.79 -22.27
C SER A 34 44.43 -17.20 -21.81
N ALA A 35 44.09 -16.84 -20.57
CA ALA A 35 42.79 -17.12 -19.94
C ALA A 35 41.61 -16.49 -20.73
N PRO A 36 40.44 -17.17 -20.79
CA PRO A 36 39.29 -16.64 -21.51
C PRO A 36 38.72 -15.41 -20.78
N LYS A 37 38.61 -14.28 -21.50
CA LYS A 37 37.95 -13.06 -20.99
C LYS A 37 36.50 -13.39 -20.60
N ARG A 38 36.19 -13.39 -19.29
CA ARG A 38 34.82 -13.47 -18.75
C ARG A 38 33.93 -12.45 -19.47
N ARG A 39 33.01 -12.91 -20.32
CA ARG A 39 31.97 -12.06 -20.90
C ARG A 39 31.13 -11.48 -19.76
N ARG A 40 31.28 -10.18 -19.48
CA ARG A 40 30.43 -9.47 -18.52
C ARG A 40 28.99 -9.55 -19.01
N LYS A 41 28.09 -10.10 -18.18
CA LYS A 41 26.64 -10.10 -18.45
C LYS A 41 26.21 -8.64 -18.66
N PRO A 42 25.50 -8.30 -19.74
CA PRO A 42 25.07 -6.93 -19.96
C PRO A 42 24.23 -6.44 -18.76
N PRO A 43 24.34 -5.15 -18.41
CA PRO A 43 23.56 -4.58 -17.32
C PRO A 43 22.07 -4.84 -17.57
N ALA A 44 21.34 -5.16 -16.50
CA ALA A 44 19.90 -5.35 -16.58
C ALA A 44 19.26 -4.09 -17.18
N PRO A 45 18.23 -4.22 -18.04
CA PRO A 45 17.55 -3.06 -18.59
C PRO A 45 17.00 -2.19 -17.46
N PRO A 46 17.04 -0.85 -17.62
CA PRO A 46 16.46 0.05 -16.63
C PRO A 46 14.99 -0.30 -16.40
N ALA A 47 14.53 -0.19 -15.16
CA ALA A 47 13.14 -0.41 -14.82
C ALA A 47 12.23 0.42 -15.73
N PRO A 48 11.08 -0.11 -16.19
CA PRO A 48 10.20 0.61 -17.08
C PRO A 48 9.76 1.92 -16.42
N ALA A 49 9.84 3.02 -17.17
CA ALA A 49 9.37 4.33 -16.70
C ALA A 49 7.90 4.22 -16.24
N PRO A 50 7.51 4.89 -15.14
CA PRO A 50 6.13 4.88 -14.70
C PRO A 50 5.24 5.42 -15.83
N ARG A 51 4.28 4.61 -16.27
CA ARG A 51 3.31 5.05 -17.29
C ARG A 51 2.49 6.22 -16.72
N PRO A 52 2.20 7.26 -17.50
CA PRO A 52 1.29 8.31 -17.05
C PRO A 52 -0.07 7.67 -16.75
N THR A 53 -0.39 7.56 -15.47
CA THR A 53 -1.71 7.14 -14.99
C THR A 53 -2.67 8.30 -15.24
N SER A 54 -3.66 8.10 -16.11
CA SER A 54 -4.76 9.06 -16.26
C SER A 54 -5.49 9.21 -14.93
N LEU A 55 -6.05 10.39 -14.66
CA LEU A 55 -6.78 10.68 -13.42
C LEU A 55 -8.28 10.38 -13.53
N TRP A 56 -8.69 9.69 -14.60
CA TRP A 56 -10.09 9.46 -14.91
C TRP A 56 -10.78 8.55 -13.91
N TRP A 57 -10.04 7.68 -13.20
CA TRP A 57 -10.61 6.89 -12.11
C TRP A 57 -11.03 7.77 -10.94
N ALA A 58 -10.17 8.72 -10.53
CA ALA A 58 -10.53 9.65 -9.47
C ALA A 58 -11.72 10.54 -9.87
N ALA A 59 -11.66 11.15 -11.06
CA ALA A 59 -12.73 12.01 -11.55
C ALA A 59 -14.05 11.26 -11.74
N GLY A 60 -14.01 10.07 -12.35
CA GLY A 60 -15.18 9.23 -12.55
C GLY A 60 -15.79 8.76 -11.23
N THR A 61 -14.97 8.30 -10.28
CA THR A 61 -15.46 7.92 -8.94
C THR A 61 -16.06 9.12 -8.20
N ALA A 62 -15.42 10.29 -8.24
CA ALA A 62 -15.95 11.49 -7.59
C ALA A 62 -17.32 11.89 -8.16
N LEU A 63 -17.47 11.88 -9.49
CA LEU A 63 -18.74 12.20 -10.15
C LEU A 63 -19.84 11.19 -9.80
N VAL A 64 -19.53 9.89 -9.80
CA VAL A 64 -20.50 8.84 -9.45
C VAL A 64 -20.96 8.99 -7.99
N ILE A 65 -20.03 9.17 -7.05
CA ILE A 65 -20.38 9.36 -5.64
C ILE A 65 -21.19 10.63 -5.44
N LEU A 66 -20.79 11.74 -6.07
CA LEU A 66 -21.53 13.00 -5.98
C LEU A 66 -22.96 12.85 -6.50
N ALA A 67 -23.14 12.19 -7.65
CA ALA A 67 -24.45 11.95 -8.23
C ALA A 67 -25.31 11.04 -7.33
N LEU A 68 -24.73 9.96 -6.78
CA LEU A 68 -25.44 9.06 -5.88
C LEU A 68 -25.85 9.74 -4.58
N ASP A 69 -24.95 10.52 -3.97
CA ASP A 69 -25.23 11.27 -2.75
C ASP A 69 -26.36 12.29 -2.98
N GLN A 70 -26.24 13.13 -4.01
CA GLN A 70 -27.25 14.15 -4.29
C GLN A 70 -28.59 13.54 -4.72
N LEU A 71 -28.58 12.46 -5.50
CA LEU A 71 -29.81 11.76 -5.89
C LEU A 71 -30.51 11.15 -4.66
N THR A 72 -29.76 10.45 -3.80
CA THR A 72 -30.37 9.83 -2.61
C THR A 72 -30.92 10.87 -1.66
N LYS A 73 -30.19 11.97 -1.41
CA LYS A 73 -30.67 13.12 -0.63
C LYS A 73 -31.90 13.77 -1.25
N TRP A 74 -31.92 13.96 -2.57
CA TRP A 74 -33.08 14.50 -3.25
C TRP A 74 -34.31 13.59 -3.06
N ILE A 75 -34.14 12.28 -3.21
CA ILE A 75 -35.21 11.29 -2.98
C ILE A 75 -35.71 11.37 -1.54
N VAL A 76 -34.85 11.31 -0.54
CA VAL A 76 -35.30 11.31 0.86
C VAL A 76 -35.93 12.64 1.27
N VAL A 77 -35.34 13.76 0.86
CA VAL A 77 -35.82 15.09 1.25
C VAL A 77 -37.12 15.44 0.52
N HIS A 78 -37.20 15.22 -0.79
CA HIS A 78 -38.30 15.75 -1.61
C HIS A 78 -39.31 14.69 -2.03
N ALA A 79 -38.86 13.51 -2.44
CA ALA A 79 -39.77 12.48 -2.94
C ALA A 79 -40.46 11.71 -1.80
N LEU A 80 -39.73 11.43 -0.72
CA LEU A 80 -40.26 10.76 0.47
C LEU A 80 -40.77 11.72 1.54
N ASN A 81 -40.50 13.02 1.39
CA ASN A 81 -40.89 14.05 2.36
C ASN A 81 -40.41 13.69 3.78
N LEU A 82 -39.20 13.12 3.87
CA LEU A 82 -38.64 12.64 5.14
C LEU A 82 -38.45 13.75 6.19
N PRO A 83 -38.22 15.04 5.86
CA PRO A 83 -38.22 16.11 6.85
C PRO A 83 -39.53 16.25 7.63
N GLU A 84 -40.68 15.95 7.04
CA GLU A 84 -41.98 16.01 7.70
C GLU A 84 -42.36 14.65 8.31
N VAL A 85 -42.09 13.56 7.59
CA VAL A 85 -42.38 12.20 8.05
C VAL A 85 -41.46 11.77 9.21
N GLN A 86 -40.25 12.34 9.27
CA GLN A 86 -39.18 12.11 10.26
C GLN A 86 -38.58 10.69 10.26
N ALA A 87 -39.38 9.66 10.01
CA ALA A 87 -38.99 8.27 10.20
C ALA A 87 -39.70 7.32 9.23
N ILE A 88 -38.93 6.51 8.50
CA ILE A 88 -39.45 5.40 7.67
C ILE A 88 -38.65 4.13 7.99
N ASP A 89 -39.34 3.05 8.33
CA ASP A 89 -38.71 1.75 8.59
C ASP A 89 -38.61 0.96 7.28
N VAL A 90 -37.39 0.76 6.78
CA VAL A 90 -37.17 0.00 5.54
C VAL A 90 -37.02 -1.47 5.88
N ILE A 91 -36.10 -1.79 6.80
CA ILE A 91 -35.85 -3.13 7.35
C ILE A 91 -35.44 -2.97 8.82
N ASP A 92 -36.39 -2.81 9.74
CA ASP A 92 -36.09 -2.58 11.15
C ASP A 92 -35.52 -3.84 11.84
N PRO A 93 -34.42 -3.75 12.63
CA PRO A 93 -33.65 -2.56 12.99
C PRO A 93 -32.46 -2.23 12.07
N TRP A 94 -32.17 -3.06 11.08
CA TRP A 94 -30.94 -3.01 10.29
C TRP A 94 -30.82 -1.76 9.40
N LEU A 95 -31.91 -1.30 8.80
CA LEU A 95 -31.92 -0.11 7.94
C LEU A 95 -33.22 0.65 8.11
N ASN A 96 -33.08 1.88 8.60
CA ASN A 96 -34.16 2.83 8.78
C ASN A 96 -33.76 4.17 8.16
N LEU A 97 -34.75 4.91 7.70
CA LEU A 97 -34.58 6.30 7.30
C LEU A 97 -35.02 7.18 8.48
N ARG A 98 -34.13 8.02 8.97
CA ARG A 98 -34.35 8.93 10.10
C ARG A 98 -33.78 10.29 9.76
N MET A 99 -34.63 11.30 9.60
CA MET A 99 -34.17 12.61 9.21
C MET A 99 -33.30 13.24 10.30
N ALA A 100 -32.13 13.73 9.92
CA ALA A 100 -31.29 14.58 10.76
C ALA A 100 -30.63 15.67 9.92
N TRP A 101 -30.80 16.92 10.34
CA TRP A 101 -30.11 18.07 9.74
C TRP A 101 -28.82 18.35 10.50
N ASN A 102 -27.69 17.97 9.93
CA ASN A 102 -26.39 18.09 10.56
C ASN A 102 -25.77 19.46 10.29
N GLN A 103 -25.92 20.35 11.28
CA GLN A 103 -25.37 21.71 11.27
C GLN A 103 -23.87 21.78 11.65
N GLY A 104 -23.28 20.65 12.06
CA GLY A 104 -21.91 20.58 12.59
C GLY A 104 -21.85 20.36 14.11
N VAL A 105 -20.66 19.97 14.60
CA VAL A 105 -20.47 19.63 16.01
C VAL A 105 -20.52 20.88 16.89
N ASN A 106 -21.34 20.84 17.92
CA ASN A 106 -21.41 21.84 18.99
C ASN A 106 -20.25 21.63 19.98
N PHE A 107 -18.99 21.68 19.51
CA PHE A 107 -17.84 21.71 20.41
C PHE A 107 -17.91 23.05 21.13
N GLY A 108 -18.30 23.02 22.41
CA GLY A 108 -18.61 24.17 23.27
C GLY A 108 -17.50 25.22 23.48
N LEU A 109 -16.45 25.21 22.67
CA LEU A 109 -15.37 26.19 22.63
C LEU A 109 -15.50 27.20 21.47
N LEU A 110 -16.36 26.95 20.47
CA LEU A 110 -16.66 27.87 19.34
C LEU A 110 -18.17 28.00 19.04
N SER A 111 -19.01 27.58 19.98
CA SER A 111 -20.46 27.38 19.89
C SER A 111 -21.30 28.66 19.76
N SER A 112 -20.72 29.79 19.38
CA SER A 112 -21.46 31.06 19.31
C SER A 112 -22.22 31.28 18.00
N ASP A 113 -21.96 30.53 16.93
CA ASP A 113 -22.73 30.71 15.70
C ASP A 113 -22.77 29.48 14.79
N VAL A 114 -23.97 28.95 14.56
CA VAL A 114 -24.23 27.86 13.59
C VAL A 114 -23.73 28.26 12.20
N GLU A 115 -23.87 29.53 11.85
CA GLU A 115 -23.44 30.06 10.57
C GLU A 115 -21.91 30.07 10.44
N VAL A 116 -21.18 30.43 11.51
CA VAL A 116 -19.71 30.36 11.52
C VAL A 116 -19.26 28.91 11.33
N MET A 117 -19.88 27.96 12.04
CA MET A 117 -19.52 26.54 11.93
C MET A 117 -19.77 25.99 10.52
N ARG A 118 -20.88 26.38 9.88
CA ARG A 118 -21.18 26.04 8.48
C ARG A 118 -20.04 26.46 7.54
N TRP A 119 -19.61 27.72 7.61
CA TRP A 119 -18.53 28.23 6.76
C TRP A 119 -17.17 27.60 7.08
N VAL A 120 -16.88 27.35 8.36
CA VAL A 120 -15.66 26.63 8.76
C VAL A 120 -15.63 25.22 8.17
N LEU A 121 -16.73 24.46 8.25
CA LEU A 121 -16.81 23.12 7.71
C LEU A 121 -16.70 23.10 6.17
N ILE A 122 -17.31 24.08 5.48
CA ILE A 122 -17.13 24.25 4.04
C ILE A 122 -15.65 24.53 3.71
N ALA A 123 -15.03 25.46 4.41
CA ALA A 123 -13.63 25.84 4.19
C ALA A 123 -12.69 24.65 4.38
N VAL A 124 -12.85 23.89 5.48
CA VAL A 124 -12.06 22.69 5.74
C VAL A 124 -12.24 21.64 4.64
N ALA A 125 -13.48 21.37 4.23
CA ALA A 125 -13.76 20.40 3.16
C ALA A 125 -13.11 20.81 1.83
N VAL A 126 -13.20 22.10 1.45
CA VAL A 126 -12.58 22.64 0.23
C VAL A 126 -11.06 22.53 0.29
N VAL A 127 -10.44 22.87 1.42
CA VAL A 127 -8.98 22.77 1.62
C VAL A 127 -8.52 21.32 1.47
N ILE A 128 -9.21 20.37 2.10
CA ILE A 128 -8.89 18.94 1.99
C ILE A 128 -9.04 18.47 0.54
N CYS A 129 -10.14 18.81 -0.14
CA CYS A 129 -10.35 18.44 -1.54
C CYS A 129 -9.25 19.00 -2.46
N ALA A 130 -8.90 20.27 -2.29
CA ALA A 130 -7.84 20.92 -3.07
C ALA A 130 -6.48 20.26 -2.81
N TRP A 131 -6.16 19.95 -1.55
CA TRP A 131 -4.92 19.27 -1.19
C TRP A 131 -4.83 17.87 -1.81
N VAL A 132 -5.89 17.06 -1.70
CA VAL A 132 -5.95 15.72 -2.30
C VAL A 132 -5.88 15.81 -3.83
N ALA A 133 -6.55 16.78 -4.45
CA ALA A 133 -6.47 17.00 -5.90
C ALA A 133 -5.04 17.36 -6.34
N VAL A 134 -4.39 18.30 -5.67
CA VAL A 134 -2.98 18.68 -5.94
C VAL A 134 -2.06 17.48 -5.79
N TRP A 135 -2.24 16.68 -4.72
CA TRP A 135 -1.50 15.44 -4.53
C TRP A 135 -1.73 14.46 -5.68
N LEU A 136 -2.97 14.28 -6.13
CA LEU A 136 -3.32 13.40 -7.24
C LEU A 136 -2.61 13.81 -8.53
N PHE A 137 -2.56 15.11 -8.83
CA PHE A 137 -1.86 15.66 -10.01
C PHE A 137 -0.33 15.48 -9.94
N ARG A 138 0.27 15.62 -8.75
CA ARG A 138 1.73 15.50 -8.55
C ARG A 138 2.20 14.06 -8.44
N ALA A 139 1.55 13.24 -7.62
CA ALA A 139 1.96 11.87 -7.34
C ALA A 139 1.51 10.87 -8.41
N ARG A 140 0.43 11.17 -9.15
CA ARG A 140 -0.19 10.29 -10.15
C ARG A 140 -0.29 8.83 -9.68
N PRO A 141 -0.98 8.60 -8.55
CA PRO A 141 -0.92 7.31 -7.87
C PRO A 141 -1.68 6.23 -8.66
N ARG A 142 -1.56 4.97 -8.22
CA ARG A 142 -2.19 3.80 -8.85
C ARG A 142 -3.71 3.89 -8.73
N ARG A 143 -4.42 3.09 -9.55
CA ARG A 143 -5.89 3.09 -9.66
C ARG A 143 -6.63 3.07 -8.31
N LEU A 144 -6.22 2.22 -7.36
CA LEU A 144 -6.85 2.14 -6.05
C LEU A 144 -6.79 3.47 -5.26
N ALA A 145 -5.67 4.18 -5.35
CA ALA A 145 -5.50 5.49 -4.74
C ALA A 145 -6.37 6.55 -5.39
N GLN A 146 -6.51 6.47 -6.72
CA GLN A 146 -7.38 7.37 -7.45
C GLN A 146 -8.84 7.15 -7.07
N VAL A 147 -9.29 5.90 -6.97
CA VAL A 147 -10.64 5.56 -6.51
C VAL A 147 -10.85 6.07 -5.09
N ALA A 148 -9.92 5.81 -4.16
CA ALA A 148 -10.01 6.30 -2.79
C ALA A 148 -10.07 7.84 -2.70
N ALA A 149 -9.23 8.54 -3.47
CA ALA A 149 -9.29 9.99 -3.58
C ALA A 149 -10.61 10.49 -4.19
N GLY A 150 -11.13 9.79 -5.21
CA GLY A 150 -12.42 10.10 -5.83
C GLY A 150 -13.59 9.92 -4.87
N LEU A 151 -13.59 8.85 -4.06
CA LEU A 151 -14.60 8.64 -3.00
C LEU A 151 -14.61 9.79 -2.00
N LEU A 152 -13.42 10.17 -1.51
CA LEU A 152 -13.26 11.26 -0.55
C LEU A 152 -13.71 12.60 -1.12
N ILE A 153 -13.23 12.96 -2.31
CA ILE A 153 -13.56 14.23 -2.95
C ILE A 153 -15.06 14.29 -3.30
N GLY A 154 -15.61 13.23 -3.89
CA GLY A 154 -17.02 13.19 -4.28
C GLY A 154 -17.95 13.35 -3.08
N GLY A 155 -17.69 12.63 -1.98
CA GLY A 155 -18.48 12.74 -0.76
C GLY A 155 -18.33 14.12 -0.09
N ALA A 156 -17.10 14.63 0.01
CA ALA A 156 -16.85 15.95 0.60
C ALA A 156 -17.55 17.07 -0.17
N VAL A 157 -17.52 17.03 -1.51
CA VAL A 157 -18.24 18.00 -2.36
C VAL A 157 -19.75 17.87 -2.18
N GLY A 158 -20.31 16.66 -2.11
CA GLY A 158 -21.75 16.47 -1.84
C GLY A 158 -22.19 17.12 -0.52
N ASN A 159 -21.42 16.90 0.54
CA ASN A 159 -21.67 17.53 1.84
C ASN A 159 -21.45 19.07 1.86
N VAL A 160 -20.64 19.62 0.94
CA VAL A 160 -20.51 21.07 0.76
C VAL A 160 -21.73 21.64 0.03
N ILE A 161 -22.22 20.96 -1.01
CA ILE A 161 -23.42 21.38 -1.75
C ILE A 161 -24.61 21.52 -0.80
N ASP A 162 -24.84 20.53 0.07
CA ASP A 162 -25.92 20.59 1.05
C ASP A 162 -25.77 21.79 2.00
N ARG A 163 -24.57 22.03 2.53
CA ARG A 163 -24.33 23.17 3.40
C ARG A 163 -24.59 24.48 2.67
N LEU A 164 -24.28 24.58 1.38
CA LEU A 164 -24.59 25.77 0.58
C LEU A 164 -26.10 25.91 0.34
N ALA A 165 -26.80 24.81 0.03
CA ALA A 165 -28.21 24.81 -0.34
C ALA A 165 -29.17 24.92 0.85
N TYR A 166 -28.90 24.20 1.95
CA TYR A 166 -29.80 24.04 3.10
C TYR A 166 -29.24 24.60 4.40
N GLY A 167 -27.96 24.99 4.44
CA GLY A 167 -27.29 25.40 5.68
C GLY A 167 -26.82 24.26 6.57
N ALA A 168 -27.23 23.02 6.27
CA ALA A 168 -26.89 21.80 6.99
C ALA A 168 -26.78 20.62 6.02
N VAL A 169 -26.19 19.51 6.46
CA VAL A 169 -26.15 18.26 5.69
C VAL A 169 -27.38 17.41 5.99
N ALA A 170 -27.99 16.82 4.96
CA ALA A 170 -29.10 15.90 5.12
C ALA A 170 -28.58 14.48 5.44
N ASP A 171 -28.68 14.09 6.71
CA ASP A 171 -28.38 12.74 7.19
C ASP A 171 -29.68 11.95 7.35
N PHE A 172 -29.69 10.71 6.85
CA PHE A 172 -30.94 9.94 6.75
C PHE A 172 -30.77 8.44 6.97
N LEU A 173 -29.61 7.85 6.68
CA LEU A 173 -29.36 6.43 6.93
C LEU A 173 -29.14 6.20 8.42
N ASN A 174 -29.99 5.39 9.02
CA ASN A 174 -29.86 4.94 10.39
C ASN A 174 -29.87 3.41 10.43
N MET A 175 -28.76 2.82 10.89
CA MET A 175 -28.61 1.37 11.01
C MET A 175 -28.45 1.01 12.48
N SER A 176 -29.26 0.07 12.97
CA SER A 176 -29.30 -0.41 14.35
C SER A 176 -29.14 -1.93 14.43
N LEU A 177 -29.00 -2.47 15.64
CA LEU A 177 -28.95 -3.91 15.90
C LEU A 177 -30.12 -4.32 16.81
N PRO A 178 -30.54 -5.60 16.81
CA PRO A 178 -31.52 -6.08 17.78
C PRO A 178 -31.07 -5.76 19.22
N GLY A 179 -31.90 -5.03 19.97
CA GLY A 179 -31.60 -4.61 21.34
C GLY A 179 -30.72 -3.36 21.48
N TRP A 180 -30.24 -2.77 20.39
CA TRP A 180 -29.46 -1.53 20.41
C TRP A 180 -29.88 -0.57 19.29
N ARG A 181 -30.43 0.59 19.66
CA ARG A 181 -30.81 1.63 18.71
C ARG A 181 -29.67 2.63 18.55
N ASN A 182 -29.19 2.78 17.32
CA ASN A 182 -28.21 3.77 16.95
C ASN A 182 -28.84 5.18 16.97
N PRO A 183 -28.33 6.14 17.75
CA PRO A 183 -28.88 7.48 17.81
C PRO A 183 -28.43 8.37 16.64
N TYR A 184 -27.50 7.91 15.80
CA TYR A 184 -26.88 8.72 14.74
C TYR A 184 -27.39 8.32 13.35
N SER A 185 -27.66 9.32 12.52
CA SER A 185 -27.87 9.17 11.08
C SER A 185 -26.62 9.60 10.33
N PHE A 186 -26.44 9.05 9.13
CA PHE A 186 -25.38 9.43 8.19
C PHE A 186 -25.93 9.41 6.76
N ASN A 187 -25.09 9.73 5.78
CA ASN A 187 -25.48 9.72 4.37
C ASN A 187 -24.45 8.97 3.48
N VAL A 188 -24.70 8.95 2.17
CA VAL A 188 -23.82 8.28 1.20
C VAL A 188 -22.46 8.97 1.11
N ALA A 189 -22.42 10.31 1.17
CA ALA A 189 -21.17 11.06 1.23
C ALA A 189 -20.30 10.67 2.43
N ASP A 190 -20.86 10.46 3.62
CA ASP A 190 -20.09 10.07 4.81
C ASP A 190 -19.45 8.68 4.66
N ILE A 191 -20.20 7.72 4.12
CA ILE A 191 -19.68 6.38 3.80
C ILE A 191 -18.51 6.50 2.82
N ALA A 192 -18.66 7.32 1.78
CA ALA A 192 -17.64 7.52 0.75
C ALA A 192 -16.39 8.23 1.31
N ILE A 193 -16.56 9.26 2.16
CA ILE A 193 -15.46 9.95 2.83
C ILE A 193 -14.70 8.97 3.72
N PHE A 194 -15.39 8.18 4.54
CA PHE A 194 -14.77 7.20 5.43
C PHE A 194 -14.00 6.13 4.65
N ALA A 195 -14.63 5.52 3.64
CA ALA A 195 -13.98 4.52 2.80
C ALA A 195 -12.81 5.09 2.00
N GLY A 196 -12.95 6.31 1.48
CA GLY A 196 -11.90 7.03 0.77
C GLY A 196 -10.71 7.35 1.66
N ALA A 197 -10.94 7.85 2.88
CA ALA A 197 -9.88 8.11 3.85
C ALA A 197 -9.13 6.84 4.24
N LEU A 198 -9.84 5.76 4.57
CA LEU A 198 -9.22 4.45 4.83
C LEU A 198 -8.41 3.96 3.62
N GLY A 199 -8.98 4.10 2.42
CA GLY A 199 -8.34 3.71 1.17
C GLY A 199 -7.09 4.52 0.82
N LEU A 200 -6.92 5.72 1.36
CA LEU A 200 -5.71 6.55 1.23
C LEU A 200 -4.67 6.25 2.32
N VAL A 201 -5.12 5.88 3.53
CA VAL A 201 -4.23 5.54 4.65
C VAL A 201 -3.62 4.14 4.48
N PHE A 202 -4.43 3.14 4.14
CA PHE A 202 -4.01 1.73 4.11
C PHE A 202 -3.49 1.26 2.74
N GLN A 203 -2.91 2.18 1.96
CA GLN A 203 -2.37 1.81 0.66
C GLN A 203 -1.15 0.89 0.81
N PRO A 204 -1.10 -0.25 0.10
CA PRO A 204 0.11 -1.05 0.05
C PRO A 204 1.26 -0.18 -0.46
N GLY A 205 2.32 -0.07 0.34
CA GLY A 205 3.55 0.58 -0.08
C GLY A 205 4.11 -0.07 -1.36
N PRO A 206 5.01 0.62 -2.09
CA PRO A 206 5.65 0.03 -3.26
C PRO A 206 6.28 -1.30 -2.87
N ALA A 207 5.91 -2.38 -3.58
CA ALA A 207 6.45 -3.71 -3.31
C ALA A 207 7.98 -3.66 -3.36
N THR A 208 8.62 -3.96 -2.23
CA THR A 208 10.08 -4.09 -2.16
C THR A 208 10.49 -5.14 -3.20
N PRO A 209 11.38 -4.81 -4.16
CA PRO A 209 11.87 -5.80 -5.11
C PRO A 209 12.44 -6.99 -4.33
N ALA A 210 12.01 -8.20 -4.68
CA ALA A 210 12.56 -9.41 -4.09
C ALA A 210 14.09 -9.36 -4.20
N PRO A 211 14.83 -9.65 -3.12
CA PRO A 211 16.29 -9.63 -3.16
C PRO A 211 16.77 -10.52 -4.30
N ALA A 212 17.63 -9.97 -5.16
CA ALA A 212 18.15 -10.70 -6.32
C ALA A 212 18.75 -12.03 -5.86
N PRO A 213 18.53 -13.13 -6.61
CA PRO A 213 19.04 -14.44 -6.21
C PRO A 213 20.55 -14.38 -5.97
N ASP A 214 20.96 -14.77 -4.77
CA ASP A 214 22.36 -14.83 -4.35
C ASP A 214 23.13 -15.83 -5.23
N LYS A 215 23.87 -15.30 -6.20
CA LYS A 215 24.71 -16.08 -7.12
C LYS A 215 25.87 -16.79 -6.41
N SER A 216 26.20 -16.42 -5.16
CA SER A 216 27.29 -17.04 -4.40
C SER A 216 26.93 -18.44 -3.87
N ARG A 217 25.64 -18.79 -3.84
CA ARG A 217 25.15 -20.14 -3.51
C ARG A 217 25.17 -21.10 -4.70
N ASP A 218 24.97 -20.62 -5.92
CA ASP A 218 24.94 -21.47 -7.12
C ASP A 218 26.36 -21.88 -7.57
N ASP A 219 27.35 -21.00 -7.41
CA ASP A 219 28.75 -21.33 -7.73
C ASP A 219 29.31 -22.42 -6.79
N ARG A 220 28.88 -22.46 -5.53
CA ARG A 220 29.31 -23.46 -4.54
C ARG A 220 28.72 -24.85 -4.76
N ARG A 221 27.61 -24.94 -5.52
CA ARG A 221 26.94 -26.21 -5.87
C ARG A 221 27.52 -26.83 -7.14
N LYS A 222 28.21 -26.05 -7.97
CA LYS A 222 28.86 -26.51 -9.22
C LYS A 222 30.32 -26.95 -9.03
N THR A 223 30.90 -26.72 -7.86
CA THR A 223 32.27 -27.12 -7.51
C THR A 223 32.32 -28.37 -6.61
N ARG A 224 31.24 -29.15 -6.53
CA ARG A 224 31.20 -30.45 -5.87
C ARG A 224 30.83 -31.54 -6.88
#